data_AF-A0AA87LNF9-F1
#
_entry.id   AF-A0AA87LNF9-F1
#
_cell.length_a   1.000
_cell.length_b   1.000
_cell.length_c   1.000
_cell.angle_alpha   90.00
_cell.angle_beta   90.00
_cell.angle_gamma   90.00
#
_symmetry.space_group_name_H-M   'P 1'
#
loop_
_entity.id
_entity.type
_entity.pdbx_description
1 polymer ?
#
loop_
_entity_poly.entity_id
_entity_poly.type
_entity_poly.pdbx_seq_one_letter_code
_entity_poly.pdbx_strand_id
1 'polypeptide(L)'
;MASKVRTLGPGSFNITDEKNGRDFSADLTKAQLNPSNSSDDPTTYLDGSQEANTSTTWTMEGTIGDDFSAEGLSVWCFDHANETLPFEFVPNKTGAIKWTGDVTVTPVAVGGDVKSKNTNDFSFPVTNLKHTTYTAPASA
;
A
#
# COMPACT_ATOMS: atom_id res chain seq x y z
N MET A 1 23.36 14.86 -7.77
CA MET A 1 22.87 13.59 -8.35
C MET A 1 22.28 12.78 -7.20
N ALA A 2 20.99 12.44 -7.23
CA ALA A 2 20.39 11.64 -6.16
C ALA A 2 21.03 10.24 -6.20
N SER A 3 21.69 9.84 -5.10
CA SER A 3 22.18 8.46 -4.94
C SER A 3 21.01 7.51 -5.21
N LYS A 4 21.17 6.63 -6.21
CA LYS A 4 20.16 5.63 -6.54
C LYS A 4 20.04 4.67 -5.38
N VAL A 5 19.07 4.89 -4.51
CA VAL A 5 18.68 3.95 -3.46
C VAL A 5 17.89 2.83 -4.14
N ARG A 6 18.53 1.68 -4.36
CA ARG A 6 17.95 0.51 -5.07
C ARG A 6 17.41 -0.56 -4.12
N THR A 7 17.42 -0.29 -2.82
CA THR A 7 17.04 -1.23 -1.78
C THR A 7 15.94 -0.59 -0.94
N LEU A 8 14.83 -1.31 -0.72
CA LEU A 8 13.90 -0.99 0.37
C LEU A 8 14.73 -1.03 1.67
N GLY A 9 14.90 0.13 2.30
CA GLY A 9 15.61 0.28 3.57
C GLY A 9 14.64 0.08 4.75
N PRO A 10 14.91 0.57 5.96
CA PRO A 10 13.93 0.57 7.05
C PRO A 10 12.79 1.56 6.72
N GLY A 11 11.97 1.19 5.76
CA GLY A 11 10.74 1.84 5.38
C GLY A 11 9.65 1.55 6.40
N SER A 12 8.50 2.17 6.22
CA SER A 12 7.35 2.00 7.10
C SER A 12 6.06 2.06 6.29
N PHE A 13 5.07 1.27 6.71
CA PHE A 13 3.72 1.35 6.20
C PHE A 13 2.78 1.48 7.39
N ASN A 14 2.13 2.63 7.46
CA ASN A 14 1.28 2.96 8.60
C ASN A 14 -0.07 3.42 8.08
N ILE A 15 -1.12 2.85 8.63
CA ILE A 15 -2.46 3.44 8.54
C ILE A 15 -2.48 4.61 9.52
N THR A 16 -2.72 5.82 9.01
CA THR A 16 -2.64 7.08 9.77
C THR A 16 -4.00 7.57 10.25
N ASP A 17 -5.01 6.70 10.26
CA ASP A 17 -6.33 7.01 10.76
C ASP A 17 -6.33 7.32 12.27
N GLU A 18 -7.15 8.28 12.69
CA GLU A 18 -7.19 8.75 14.09
C GLU A 18 -7.81 7.72 15.05
N LYS A 19 -8.66 6.83 14.55
CA LYS A 19 -9.35 5.80 15.34
C LYS A 19 -8.78 4.40 15.10
N ASN A 20 -8.43 4.12 13.85
CA ASN A 20 -8.02 2.82 13.36
C ASN A 20 -6.55 2.79 12.92
N GLY A 21 -5.73 3.75 13.39
CA GLY A 21 -4.32 3.81 13.04
C GLY A 21 -3.56 2.55 13.45
N ARG A 22 -2.80 1.97 12.53
CA ARG A 22 -2.06 0.72 12.74
C ARG A 22 -0.74 0.73 11.97
N ASP A 23 0.34 0.35 12.66
CA ASP A 23 1.65 0.13 12.04
C ASP A 23 1.73 -1.29 11.50
N PHE A 24 2.10 -1.44 10.22
CA PHE A 24 2.31 -2.74 9.57
C PHE A 24 3.80 -3.00 9.33
N SER A 25 4.66 -2.03 9.66
CA SER A 25 6.08 -2.03 9.34
C SER A 25 6.83 -3.22 9.94
N ALA A 26 6.36 -3.74 11.08
CA ALA A 26 6.96 -4.88 11.77
C ALA A 26 6.62 -6.24 11.13
N ASP A 27 5.43 -6.36 10.53
CA ASP A 27 4.87 -7.62 10.06
C ASP A 27 4.89 -7.75 8.53
N LEU A 28 5.14 -6.64 7.83
CA LEU A 28 5.33 -6.63 6.38
C LEU A 28 6.72 -7.13 6.00
N THR A 29 6.74 -8.31 5.40
CA THR A 29 7.94 -8.85 4.76
C THR A 29 8.16 -8.30 3.36
N LYS A 30 7.08 -7.80 2.72
CA LYS A 30 7.10 -7.18 1.40
C LYS A 30 6.01 -6.11 1.32
N ALA A 31 6.34 -4.99 0.68
CA ALA A 31 5.43 -3.88 0.45
C ALA A 31 5.73 -3.27 -0.93
N GLN A 32 4.73 -3.22 -1.80
CA GLN A 32 4.86 -2.83 -3.20
C GLN A 32 3.63 -2.05 -3.65
N LEU A 33 3.85 -0.87 -4.19
CA LEU A 33 2.78 -0.04 -4.74
C LEU A 33 2.73 -0.24 -6.25
N ASN A 34 1.71 -0.96 -6.73
CA ASN A 34 1.57 -1.33 -8.13
C ASN A 34 0.61 -0.40 -8.88
N PRO A 35 1.08 0.31 -9.93
CA PRO A 35 0.22 1.03 -10.84
C PRO A 35 -0.37 0.06 -11.87
N SER A 36 -1.69 0.15 -12.08
CA SER A 36 -2.39 -0.48 -13.18
C SER A 36 -2.99 0.61 -14.06
N ASN A 37 -2.47 0.74 -15.28
CA ASN A 37 -2.98 1.67 -16.28
C ASN A 37 -3.93 0.91 -17.21
N SER A 38 -5.20 1.28 -17.18
CA SER A 38 -6.16 0.86 -18.19
C SER A 38 -6.39 2.02 -19.15
N SER A 39 -6.24 1.74 -20.44
CA SER A 39 -6.68 2.62 -21.50
C SER A 39 -7.90 1.98 -22.14
N ASP A 40 -9.05 2.63 -22.03
CA ASP A 40 -10.23 2.25 -22.80
C ASP A 40 -10.00 2.55 -24.29
N ASP A 41 -10.68 1.79 -25.17
CA ASP A 41 -10.67 2.06 -26.61
C ASP A 41 -11.11 3.52 -26.86
N PRO A 42 -10.39 4.27 -27.71
CA PRO A 42 -10.69 5.67 -27.94
C PRO A 42 -12.09 5.83 -28.52
N THR A 43 -12.93 6.63 -27.86
CA THR A 43 -14.25 6.96 -28.42
C THR A 43 -14.02 7.87 -29.62
N THR A 44 -14.29 7.34 -30.81
CA THR A 44 -14.17 8.08 -32.07
C THR A 44 -15.45 8.88 -32.29
N TYR A 45 -15.34 10.20 -32.22
CA TYR A 45 -16.46 11.10 -32.51
C TYR A 45 -16.62 11.29 -34.02
N LEU A 46 -17.82 11.66 -34.47
CA LEU A 46 -18.14 11.91 -35.89
C LEU A 46 -17.26 13.00 -36.55
N ASP A 47 -16.59 13.83 -35.76
CA ASP A 47 -15.63 14.85 -36.20
C ASP A 47 -14.21 14.30 -36.44
N GLY A 48 -13.95 13.04 -36.10
CA GLY A 48 -12.62 12.42 -36.21
C GLY A 48 -11.71 12.67 -35.01
N SER A 49 -12.16 13.41 -34.00
CA SER A 49 -11.47 13.51 -32.70
C SER A 49 -11.57 12.21 -31.91
N GLN A 50 -10.48 11.87 -31.21
CA GLN A 50 -10.40 10.70 -30.34
C GLN A 50 -10.28 11.16 -28.90
N GLU A 51 -11.16 10.66 -28.02
CA GLU A 51 -10.98 10.81 -26.58
C GLU A 51 -10.47 9.48 -26.02
N ALA A 52 -9.22 9.50 -25.58
CA ALA A 52 -8.60 8.40 -24.87
C ALA A 52 -8.73 8.66 -23.37
N ASN A 53 -9.56 7.87 -22.69
CA ASN A 53 -9.64 7.91 -21.23
C ASN A 53 -8.61 6.93 -20.68
N THR A 54 -7.44 7.44 -20.30
CA THR A 54 -6.44 6.65 -19.54
C THR A 54 -6.71 6.83 -18.06
N SER A 55 -7.08 5.73 -17.40
CA SER A 55 -7.28 5.69 -15.95
C SER A 55 -6.12 4.92 -15.31
N THR A 56 -5.39 5.56 -14.39
CA THR A 56 -4.36 4.90 -13.58
C THR A 56 -4.95 4.56 -12.22
N THR A 57 -5.05 3.27 -11.93
CA THR A 57 -5.39 2.74 -10.61
C THR A 57 -4.13 2.30 -9.88
N TRP A 58 -4.13 2.39 -8.55
CA TRP A 58 -2.99 1.99 -7.73
C TRP A 58 -3.46 0.92 -6.75
N THR A 59 -2.61 -0.07 -6.51
CA THR A 59 -2.87 -1.14 -5.55
C THR A 59 -1.65 -1.31 -4.66
N MET A 60 -1.86 -1.27 -3.34
CA MET A 60 -0.85 -1.61 -2.37
C MET A 60 -0.88 -3.11 -2.16
N GLU A 61 0.19 -3.77 -2.58
CA GLU A 61 0.38 -5.20 -2.43
C GLU A 61 1.50 -5.47 -1.44
N GLY A 62 1.38 -6.52 -0.67
CA GLY A 62 2.45 -6.91 0.23
C GLY A 62 2.24 -8.28 0.81
N THR A 63 3.19 -8.71 1.62
CA THR A 63 3.17 -10.01 2.27
C THR A 63 3.28 -9.78 3.77
N ILE A 64 2.21 -10.08 4.49
CA ILE A 64 2.18 -10.05 5.96
C ILE A 64 2.61 -11.41 6.51
N GLY A 65 3.35 -11.41 7.62
CA GLY A 65 3.47 -12.61 8.46
C GLY A 65 2.17 -12.84 9.22
N ASP A 66 1.67 -14.08 9.26
CA ASP A 66 0.55 -14.41 10.13
C ASP A 66 0.97 -14.28 11.58
N ASP A 67 0.29 -13.37 12.26
CA ASP A 67 0.25 -13.34 13.70
C ASP A 67 -1.09 -13.91 14.16
N PHE A 68 -1.05 -15.08 14.80
CA PHE A 68 -2.25 -15.77 15.31
C PHE A 68 -2.74 -15.20 16.65
N SER A 69 -2.28 -14.02 17.05
CA SER A 69 -2.80 -13.34 18.23
C SER A 69 -4.19 -12.77 17.91
N ALA A 70 -5.00 -12.57 18.95
CA ALA A 70 -6.32 -11.94 18.80
C ALA A 70 -6.23 -10.50 18.23
N GLU A 71 -5.07 -9.87 18.35
CA GLU A 71 -4.76 -8.53 17.83
C GLU A 71 -3.89 -8.59 16.56
N GLY A 72 -3.79 -9.77 15.93
CA GLY A 72 -3.01 -9.97 14.72
C GLY A 72 -3.51 -9.09 13.57
N LEU A 73 -2.59 -8.72 12.68
CA LEU A 73 -2.91 -7.88 11.53
C LEU A 73 -3.97 -8.49 10.61
N SER A 74 -3.98 -9.81 10.49
CA SER A 74 -5.00 -10.55 9.75
C SER A 74 -6.41 -10.39 10.34
N VAL A 75 -6.53 -10.41 11.68
CA VAL A 75 -7.79 -10.18 12.38
C VAL A 75 -8.23 -8.72 12.23
N TRP A 76 -7.28 -7.79 12.35
CA TRP A 76 -7.54 -6.36 12.17
C TRP A 76 -8.01 -6.06 10.74
N CYS A 77 -7.36 -6.61 9.71
CA CYS A 77 -7.78 -6.47 8.32
C CYS A 77 -9.17 -7.07 8.05
N PHE A 78 -9.57 -8.09 8.81
CA PHE A 78 -10.89 -8.68 8.72
C PHE A 78 -11.96 -7.81 9.38
N ASP A 79 -11.69 -7.23 10.56
CA ASP A 79 -12.63 -6.36 11.28
C ASP A 79 -12.87 -5.05 10.52
N HIS A 80 -11.81 -4.47 9.93
CA HIS A 80 -11.85 -3.25 9.13
C HIS A 80 -12.04 -3.50 7.63
N ALA A 81 -12.51 -4.69 7.24
CA ALA A 81 -12.70 -5.04 5.84
C ALA A 81 -13.71 -4.11 5.14
N ASN A 82 -13.35 -3.63 3.95
CA ASN A 82 -14.09 -2.64 3.15
C ASN A 82 -14.08 -1.22 3.72
N GLU A 83 -13.28 -0.94 4.77
CA GLU A 83 -13.05 0.43 5.22
C GLU A 83 -11.92 1.07 4.43
N THR A 84 -12.16 2.30 3.97
CA THR A 84 -11.16 3.13 3.31
C THR A 84 -10.47 3.98 4.37
N LEU A 85 -9.19 3.70 4.62
CA LEU A 85 -8.40 4.35 5.65
C LEU A 85 -7.19 5.04 5.04
N PRO A 86 -6.79 6.22 5.55
CA PRO A 86 -5.59 6.90 5.09
C PRO A 86 -4.33 6.10 5.49
N PHE A 87 -3.37 6.01 4.59
CA PHE A 87 -2.07 5.38 4.84
C PHE A 87 -0.90 6.29 4.47
N GLU A 88 0.24 6.00 5.09
CA GLU A 88 1.55 6.55 4.76
C GLU A 88 2.54 5.40 4.53
N PHE A 89 3.09 5.34 3.31
CA PHE A 89 4.13 4.40 2.90
C PHE A 89 5.44 5.13 2.62
N VAL A 90 6.46 4.80 3.39
CA VAL A 90 7.81 5.32 3.24
C VAL A 90 8.70 4.16 2.78
N PRO A 91 9.04 4.03 1.48
CA PRO A 91 9.85 2.91 1.00
C PRO A 91 11.31 2.96 1.49
N ASN A 92 11.85 4.15 1.70
CA ASN A 92 13.19 4.31 2.26
C ASN A 92 13.36 5.68 2.93
N LYS A 93 13.72 5.69 4.23
CA LYS A 93 14.01 6.91 5.01
C LYS A 93 15.15 7.75 4.40
N THR A 94 16.12 7.12 3.75
CA THR A 94 17.24 7.77 3.05
C THR A 94 16.83 8.34 1.68
N GLY A 95 15.81 7.74 1.05
CA GLY A 95 15.30 8.19 -0.25
C GLY A 95 14.51 9.49 -0.18
N ALA A 96 14.12 9.93 1.02
CA ALA A 96 13.36 11.16 1.28
C ALA A 96 12.05 11.25 0.46
N ILE A 97 11.39 10.11 0.22
CA ILE A 97 10.10 10.04 -0.48
C ILE A 97 9.10 9.30 0.41
N LYS A 98 7.91 9.87 0.55
CA LYS A 98 6.75 9.22 1.17
C LYS A 98 5.56 9.25 0.22
N TRP A 99 4.74 8.21 0.31
CA TRP A 99 3.51 8.05 -0.43
C TRP A 99 2.37 8.05 0.57
N THR A 100 1.39 8.92 0.36
CA THR A 100 0.21 9.02 1.21
C THR A 100 -1.01 8.85 0.33
N GLY A 101 -2.03 8.14 0.80
CA GLY A 101 -3.28 7.98 0.08
C GLY A 101 -4.31 7.31 0.96
N ASP A 102 -5.40 6.86 0.35
CA ASP A 102 -6.47 6.14 1.02
C ASP A 102 -6.47 4.71 0.52
N VAL A 103 -6.26 3.75 1.42
CA VAL A 103 -6.22 2.33 1.11
C VAL A 103 -7.51 1.68 1.60
N THR A 104 -8.15 0.88 0.76
CA THR A 104 -9.31 0.11 1.21
C THR A 104 -8.82 -1.22 1.76
N VAL A 105 -9.00 -1.41 3.05
CA VAL A 105 -8.58 -2.63 3.74
C VAL A 105 -9.43 -3.79 3.23
N THR A 106 -8.78 -4.86 2.79
CA THR A 106 -9.44 -6.10 2.39
C THR A 106 -9.07 -7.21 3.37
N PRO A 107 -9.96 -8.19 3.59
CA PRO A 107 -9.63 -9.32 4.43
C PRO A 107 -8.50 -10.11 3.77
N VAL A 108 -7.49 -10.41 4.55
CA VAL A 108 -6.31 -11.18 4.14
C VAL A 108 -6.53 -12.65 4.51
N ALA A 109 -5.92 -13.56 3.76
CA ALA A 109 -5.92 -14.96 4.13
C ALA A 109 -5.21 -15.15 5.49
N VAL A 110 -5.69 -16.12 6.27
CA VAL A 110 -5.17 -16.41 7.62
C VAL A 110 -4.82 -17.89 7.70
N GLY A 111 -3.60 -18.19 8.12
CA GLY A 111 -3.09 -19.55 8.28
C GLY A 111 -2.48 -20.19 7.02
N GLY A 112 -2.16 -21.48 7.15
CA GLY A 112 -1.57 -22.31 6.10
C GLY A 112 -0.88 -23.55 6.69
N ASP A 113 0.33 -23.88 6.23
CA ASP A 113 1.08 -25.07 6.65
C ASP A 113 1.33 -25.17 8.17
N VAL A 114 0.99 -26.33 8.75
CA VAL A 114 1.19 -26.58 10.18
C VAL A 114 2.67 -26.65 10.54
N LYS A 115 3.07 -25.94 11.60
CA LYS A 115 4.47 -25.79 12.08
C LYS A 115 5.36 -24.93 11.19
N SER A 116 4.80 -24.16 10.26
CA SER A 116 5.54 -23.17 9.47
C SER A 116 5.23 -21.75 9.92
N LYS A 117 6.13 -20.81 9.60
CA LYS A 117 5.80 -19.39 9.68
C LYS A 117 4.98 -19.05 8.44
N ASN A 118 3.68 -18.90 8.63
CA ASN A 118 2.78 -18.56 7.55
C ASN A 118 2.95 -17.09 7.17
N THR A 119 2.87 -16.84 5.88
CA THR A 119 2.85 -15.50 5.32
C THR A 119 1.73 -15.47 4.31
N ASN A 120 0.91 -14.43 4.34
CA ASN A 120 -0.19 -14.25 3.43
C ASN A 120 -0.01 -12.95 2.63
N ASP A 121 -0.32 -13.03 1.35
CA ASP A 121 -0.28 -11.89 0.46
C ASP A 121 -1.58 -11.10 0.58
N PHE A 122 -1.46 -9.78 0.63
CA PHE A 122 -2.60 -8.86 0.65
C PHE A 122 -2.53 -7.93 -0.55
N SER A 123 -3.71 -7.48 -0.97
CA SER A 123 -3.89 -6.56 -2.08
C SER A 123 -4.97 -5.57 -1.71
N PHE A 124 -4.56 -4.34 -1.46
CA PHE A 124 -5.45 -3.26 -1.06
C PHE A 124 -5.51 -2.20 -2.16
N PRO A 125 -6.69 -1.92 -2.73
CA PRO A 125 -6.82 -0.86 -3.71
C PRO A 125 -6.57 0.49 -3.04
N VAL A 126 -5.81 1.33 -3.72
CA VAL A 126 -5.41 2.67 -3.28
C VAL A 126 -6.09 3.73 -4.13
N THR A 127 -6.65 4.71 -3.44
CA THR A 127 -7.23 5.92 -4.03
C THR A 127 -6.54 7.15 -3.46
N ASN A 128 -6.70 8.31 -4.12
CA ASN A 128 -6.10 9.59 -3.71
C ASN A 128 -4.58 9.55 -3.44
N LEU A 129 -3.84 8.67 -4.13
CA LEU A 129 -2.41 8.53 -3.95
C LEU A 129 -1.68 9.84 -4.29
N LYS A 130 -0.82 10.27 -3.37
CA LYS A 130 0.07 11.42 -3.52
C LYS A 130 1.46 11.04 -3.05
N HIS A 131 2.48 11.53 -3.74
CA HIS A 131 3.84 11.47 -3.23
C HIS A 131 4.23 12.83 -2.67
N THR A 132 4.96 12.82 -1.57
CA THR A 132 5.58 14.02 -1.00
C THR A 132 7.01 13.71 -0.59
N THR A 133 7.80 14.75 -0.40
CA THR A 133 9.17 14.60 0.10
C THR A 133 9.10 14.20 1.57
N TYR A 134 9.65 13.05 1.92
CA TYR A 134 9.85 12.63 3.29
C TYR A 134 11.05 13.37 3.88
N THR A 135 10.80 14.24 4.85
CA THR A 135 11.86 14.80 5.70
C THR A 135 11.88 13.97 6.97
N ALA A 136 12.94 13.20 7.19
CA ALA A 136 13.15 12.54 8.48
C ALA A 136 13.10 13.60 9.59
N PRO A 137 12.39 13.38 10.71
CA PRO A 137 12.50 14.30 11.84
C PRO A 137 13.98 14.39 12.20
N ALA A 138 14.49 15.64 12.28
CA ALA A 138 15.86 15.87 12.69
C ALA A 138 16.06 15.17 14.03
N SER A 139 16.97 14.18 14.08
CA SER A 139 17.36 13.55 15.33
C SER A 139 17.76 14.65 16.31
N ALA A 140 16.99 14.81 17.38
CA ALA A 140 17.40 15.55 18.56
C ALA A 140 18.29 14.66 19.43
#